data_AF-A0A423WFR3-F1
#
_entry.id   AF-A0A423WFR3-F1
#
_cell.length_a   1.000
_cell.length_b   1.000
_cell.length_c   1.000
_cell.angle_alpha   90.00
_cell.angle_beta   90.00
_cell.angle_gamma   90.00
#
_symmetry.space_group_name_H-M   'P 1'
#
loop_
_entity.id
_entity.type
_entity.pdbx_description
1 polymer ?
#
loop_
_entity_poly.entity_id
_entity_poly.type
_entity_poly.pdbx_seq_one_letter_code
_entity_poly.pdbx_strand_id
1 'polypeptide(L)'
;MSPYGASPYGGTAQYGAPPMMGMVAYPTPPSPGYGPIQNIPWDPTPSANALRKAMKGLGTKEGWLIDELADKDPFQIEAIKEAFKRIHRRELVKNIKSETSGWFGYGIVQLASGPLMADVQMLYDAMKGAGTKEKVLNDVLLGRSNADINAIKREYKKAFDKDLVAAVKDDLSLKTERHFEIVLSAQRVEDSIQPAQTDIDRDVDALYSATEGKLGTDEMRVCSILSTRNNEQIKAIAHAYKLRYARDLDTVIKKEFRGHMEDALLFQLNRALDKHKHQAELIEESMKGAGTKDYLLVSRVVRSHWDKDNMERVELLDEEAVVAGFGLVRNVEYVGNQPVDMGGGGDTAALDVAYGVKKNGAVEAMLADSAAIDESVVEERYMEDVEEEYVVEGDVLADRLFVVEAAVGEVVAVAADATEEEETAGLDVVVMEVEFVVIEEATLVM
;
A
#
# COMPACT_ATOMS: atom_id res chain seq x y z
N MET A 1 -33.00 63.08 39.43
CA MET A 1 -32.12 63.90 38.57
C MET A 1 -30.72 63.29 38.63
N SER A 2 -30.22 62.72 37.54
CA SER A 2 -28.78 62.39 37.41
C SER A 2 -27.95 63.68 37.35
N PRO A 3 -26.62 63.70 37.61
CA PRO A 3 -25.66 63.11 36.65
C PRO A 3 -24.32 62.53 37.21
N TYR A 4 -23.79 61.58 36.44
CA TYR A 4 -22.41 61.24 36.06
C TYR A 4 -21.16 61.80 36.79
N GLY A 5 -20.16 60.91 37.00
CA GLY A 5 -18.77 61.18 36.57
C GLY A 5 -17.58 60.71 37.45
N ALA A 6 -16.82 59.73 36.93
CA ALA A 6 -15.37 59.49 37.04
C ALA A 6 -14.74 58.65 38.20
N SER A 7 -13.95 57.64 37.75
CA SER A 7 -12.95 56.77 38.43
C SER A 7 -11.56 57.48 38.47
N PRO A 8 -10.46 57.04 39.17
CA PRO A 8 -9.67 55.83 38.77
C PRO A 8 -8.74 55.15 39.86
N TYR A 9 -7.99 54.10 39.43
CA TYR A 9 -6.85 53.35 40.03
C TYR A 9 -7.20 52.23 41.05
N GLY A 10 -6.62 51.02 41.03
CA GLY A 10 -5.52 50.41 40.26
C GLY A 10 -4.95 49.24 41.08
N GLY A 11 -4.92 48.02 40.53
CA GLY A 11 -4.38 46.84 41.20
C GLY A 11 -4.06 45.75 40.18
N THR A 12 -2.77 45.56 39.91
CA THR A 12 -2.23 44.57 38.97
C THR A 12 -2.43 43.15 39.50
N ALA A 13 -3.29 42.37 38.85
CA ALA A 13 -3.40 40.94 39.08
C ALA A 13 -2.31 40.21 38.28
N GLN A 14 -1.46 39.51 39.03
CA GLN A 14 -0.40 38.63 38.57
C GLN A 14 -1.02 37.47 37.75
N TYR A 15 -0.81 37.47 36.43
CA TYR A 15 -1.19 36.36 35.56
C TYR A 15 -0.38 35.13 35.97
N GLY A 16 -1.03 34.17 36.63
CA GLY A 16 -0.50 32.82 36.81
C GLY A 16 -0.29 32.18 35.43
N ALA A 17 0.87 31.58 35.22
CA ALA A 17 1.14 30.77 34.05
C ALA A 17 0.04 29.70 33.88
N PRO A 18 -0.40 29.40 32.65
CA PRO A 18 -1.34 28.32 32.43
C PRO A 18 -0.77 27.01 33.00
N PRO A 19 -1.58 26.16 33.65
CA PRO A 19 -1.13 24.84 34.06
C PRO A 19 -0.66 24.08 32.82
N MET A 20 0.56 23.56 32.86
CA MET A 20 1.10 22.66 31.83
C MET A 20 0.12 21.52 31.62
N MET A 21 -0.55 21.52 30.47
CA MET A 21 -1.53 20.52 30.10
C MET A 21 -0.80 19.19 29.97
N GLY A 22 -1.01 18.28 30.93
CA GLY A 22 -0.46 16.94 30.87
C GLY A 22 -0.86 16.30 29.53
N MET A 23 0.09 15.69 28.83
CA MET A 23 -0.14 15.03 27.54
C MET A 23 -1.30 14.04 27.66
N VAL A 24 -2.45 14.38 27.09
CA VAL A 24 -3.58 13.46 26.99
C VAL A 24 -3.27 12.50 25.84
N ALA A 25 -3.10 11.22 26.17
CA ALA A 25 -3.02 10.15 25.18
C ALA A 25 -4.35 10.07 24.42
N TYR A 26 -4.31 10.16 23.09
CA TYR A 26 -5.48 9.92 22.25
C TYR A 26 -5.42 8.49 21.69
N PRO A 27 -6.49 7.69 21.78
CA PRO A 27 -6.55 6.39 21.13
C PRO A 27 -6.34 6.53 19.62
N THR A 28 -5.50 5.68 19.04
CA THR A 28 -5.37 5.58 17.58
C THR A 28 -6.74 5.18 17.02
N PRO A 29 -7.30 5.94 16.06
CA PRO A 29 -8.58 5.60 15.46
C PRO A 29 -8.48 4.29 14.65
N PRO A 30 -9.60 3.58 14.45
CA PRO A 30 -9.61 2.44 13.54
C PRO A 30 -9.30 2.89 12.11
N SER A 31 -8.62 2.03 11.35
CA SER A 31 -8.39 2.20 9.93
C SER A 31 -9.72 2.34 9.16
N PRO A 32 -9.75 3.02 8.00
CA PRO A 32 -10.93 3.08 7.13
C PRO A 32 -11.51 1.68 6.88
N GLY A 33 -12.82 1.51 7.10
CA GLY A 33 -13.52 0.23 7.00
C GLY A 33 -13.45 -0.69 8.23
N TYR A 34 -12.72 -0.33 9.29
CA TYR A 34 -12.68 -1.07 10.57
C TYR A 34 -13.60 -0.47 11.65
N GLY A 35 -14.03 0.78 11.42
CA GLY A 35 -14.95 1.50 12.27
C GLY A 35 -16.43 1.19 11.97
N PRO A 36 -17.36 1.90 12.64
CA PRO A 36 -18.78 1.86 12.31
C PRO A 36 -19.04 2.25 10.85
N ILE A 37 -20.12 1.72 10.28
CA ILE A 37 -20.60 2.10 8.95
C ILE A 37 -20.87 3.61 8.93
N GLN A 38 -20.34 4.30 7.93
CA GLN A 38 -20.51 5.74 7.73
C GLN A 38 -21.49 5.99 6.58
N ASN A 39 -22.37 6.98 6.75
CA ASN A 39 -23.22 7.44 5.67
C ASN A 39 -22.47 8.50 4.85
N ILE A 40 -22.13 8.15 3.61
CA ILE A 40 -21.40 9.04 2.70
C ILE A 40 -22.37 9.72 1.72
N PRO A 41 -22.14 10.99 1.33
CA PRO A 41 -22.96 11.69 0.35
C PRO A 41 -22.61 11.24 -1.09
N TRP A 42 -22.74 9.94 -1.37
CA TRP A 42 -22.42 9.30 -2.65
C TRP A 42 -23.51 8.30 -3.01
N ASP A 43 -23.91 8.22 -4.29
CA ASP A 43 -24.97 7.30 -4.74
C ASP A 43 -24.38 5.94 -5.19
N PRO A 44 -24.62 4.84 -4.44
CA PRO A 44 -24.15 3.50 -4.80
C PRO A 44 -25.02 2.81 -5.87
N THR A 45 -26.14 3.41 -6.27
CA THR A 45 -27.11 2.78 -7.16
C THR A 45 -26.54 2.44 -8.56
N PRO A 46 -25.77 3.32 -9.23
CA PRO A 46 -25.16 2.99 -10.52
C PRO A 46 -24.22 1.78 -10.42
N SER A 47 -23.32 1.78 -9.43
CA SER A 47 -22.37 0.71 -9.17
C SER A 47 -23.05 -0.63 -8.88
N ALA A 48 -24.08 -0.63 -8.03
CA ALA A 48 -24.84 -1.84 -7.72
C ALA A 48 -25.48 -2.46 -8.99
N ASN A 49 -26.07 -1.62 -9.85
CA ASN A 49 -26.66 -2.06 -11.11
C ASN A 49 -25.60 -2.55 -12.11
N ALA A 50 -24.45 -1.88 -12.20
CA ALA A 50 -23.32 -2.26 -13.05
C ALA A 50 -22.78 -3.66 -12.66
N LEU A 51 -22.53 -3.89 -11.37
CA LEU A 51 -22.14 -5.20 -10.84
C LEU A 51 -23.17 -6.28 -11.16
N ARG A 52 -24.47 -5.97 -11.02
CA ARG A 52 -25.51 -6.94 -11.36
C ARG A 52 -25.51 -7.29 -12.84
N LYS A 53 -25.25 -6.30 -13.70
CA LYS A 53 -25.18 -6.46 -15.16
C LYS A 53 -23.93 -7.25 -15.57
N ALA A 54 -22.80 -7.05 -14.89
CA ALA A 54 -21.56 -7.81 -15.10
C ALA A 54 -21.74 -9.31 -14.80
N MET A 55 -22.56 -9.64 -13.79
CA MET A 55 -22.89 -11.02 -13.38
C MET A 55 -24.20 -11.55 -14.00
N LYS A 56 -24.64 -11.03 -15.16
CA LYS A 56 -25.90 -11.48 -15.79
C LYS A 56 -25.61 -12.19 -17.12
N GLY A 57 -25.96 -13.46 -17.19
CA GLY A 57 -25.90 -14.24 -18.43
C GLY A 57 -25.20 -15.58 -18.19
N LEU A 58 -24.72 -16.18 -19.28
CA LEU A 58 -23.73 -17.25 -19.20
C LEU A 58 -22.35 -16.60 -19.15
N GLY A 59 -21.56 -16.96 -18.14
CA GLY A 59 -20.27 -16.31 -17.86
C GLY A 59 -20.39 -14.98 -17.12
N THR A 60 -19.24 -14.40 -16.82
CA THR A 60 -19.09 -13.14 -16.07
C THR A 60 -18.38 -12.14 -16.96
N LYS A 61 -18.65 -10.85 -16.77
CA LYS A 61 -17.86 -9.78 -17.40
C LYS A 61 -16.79 -9.32 -16.43
N GLU A 62 -15.66 -10.01 -16.41
CA GLU A 62 -14.59 -9.82 -15.42
C GLU A 62 -14.06 -8.38 -15.40
N GLY A 63 -13.80 -7.79 -16.57
CA GLY A 63 -13.35 -6.38 -16.69
C GLY A 63 -14.28 -5.40 -15.98
N TRP A 64 -15.60 -5.58 -16.12
CA TRP A 64 -16.57 -4.68 -15.49
C TRP A 64 -16.63 -4.84 -13.97
N LEU A 65 -16.26 -6.01 -13.43
CA LEU A 65 -16.13 -6.18 -11.99
C LEU A 65 -14.91 -5.43 -11.46
N ILE A 66 -13.81 -5.44 -12.22
CA ILE A 66 -12.58 -4.71 -11.87
C ILE A 66 -12.85 -3.21 -11.89
N ASP A 67 -13.36 -2.69 -13.00
CA ASP A 67 -13.63 -1.25 -13.17
C ASP A 67 -14.52 -0.69 -12.06
N GLU A 68 -15.45 -1.50 -11.56
CA GLU A 68 -16.39 -1.05 -10.55
C GLU A 68 -15.85 -1.15 -9.11
N LEU A 69 -14.91 -2.07 -8.83
CA LEU A 69 -14.45 -2.34 -7.46
C LEU A 69 -13.03 -1.87 -7.17
N ALA A 70 -12.15 -1.81 -8.17
CA ALA A 70 -10.71 -1.59 -7.98
C ALA A 70 -10.32 -0.14 -7.66
N ASP A 71 -11.24 0.82 -7.70
CA ASP A 71 -10.99 2.23 -7.35
C ASP A 71 -11.75 2.70 -6.10
N LYS A 72 -12.63 1.84 -5.55
CA LYS A 72 -13.56 2.18 -4.48
C LYS A 72 -12.91 2.16 -3.12
N ASP A 73 -13.20 3.17 -2.32
CA ASP A 73 -12.80 3.19 -0.92
C ASP A 73 -13.68 2.25 -0.05
N PRO A 74 -13.25 1.94 1.19
CA PRO A 74 -13.99 1.04 2.07
C PRO A 74 -15.45 1.46 2.33
N PHE A 75 -15.74 2.76 2.38
CA PHE A 75 -17.09 3.27 2.64
C PHE A 75 -17.98 3.13 1.41
N GLN A 76 -17.43 3.38 0.22
CA GLN A 76 -18.13 3.13 -1.05
C GLN A 76 -18.48 1.65 -1.20
N ILE A 77 -17.56 0.73 -0.88
CA ILE A 77 -17.82 -0.71 -0.94
C ILE A 77 -18.98 -1.12 -0.03
N GLU A 78 -19.02 -0.63 1.21
CA GLU A 78 -20.16 -0.90 2.11
C GLU A 78 -21.48 -0.33 1.56
N ALA A 79 -21.47 0.90 1.04
CA ALA A 79 -22.65 1.50 0.41
C ALA A 79 -23.14 0.68 -0.80
N ILE A 80 -22.22 0.18 -1.63
CA ILE A 80 -22.53 -0.71 -2.76
C ILE A 80 -23.15 -2.02 -2.27
N LYS A 81 -22.59 -2.66 -1.24
CA LYS A 81 -23.13 -3.91 -0.67
C LYS A 81 -24.58 -3.73 -0.20
N GLU A 82 -24.85 -2.64 0.52
CA GLU A 82 -26.20 -2.32 1.00
C GLU A 82 -27.18 -2.04 -0.16
N ALA A 83 -26.76 -1.24 -1.14
CA ALA A 83 -27.58 -0.93 -2.31
C ALA A 83 -27.87 -2.17 -3.16
N PHE A 84 -26.87 -3.01 -3.40
CA PHE A 84 -27.00 -4.25 -4.15
C PHE A 84 -28.00 -5.20 -3.49
N LYS A 85 -27.93 -5.34 -2.15
CA LYS A 85 -28.90 -6.11 -1.37
C LYS A 85 -30.31 -5.54 -1.45
N ARG A 86 -30.45 -4.22 -1.35
CA ARG A 86 -31.75 -3.52 -1.40
C ARG A 86 -32.41 -3.63 -2.78
N ILE A 87 -31.66 -3.38 -3.84
CA ILE A 87 -32.16 -3.27 -5.22
C ILE A 87 -32.35 -4.66 -5.84
N HIS A 88 -31.37 -5.54 -5.71
CA HIS A 88 -31.36 -6.83 -6.40
C HIS A 88 -31.77 -8.01 -5.53
N ARG A 89 -31.96 -7.80 -4.21
CA ARG A 89 -32.33 -8.85 -3.24
C ARG A 89 -31.33 -10.02 -3.24
N ARG A 90 -30.05 -9.70 -3.43
CA ARG A 90 -28.92 -10.63 -3.47
C ARG A 90 -27.77 -10.09 -2.63
N GLU A 91 -26.93 -10.97 -2.10
CA GLU A 91 -25.71 -10.58 -1.41
C GLU A 91 -24.57 -10.44 -2.43
N LEU A 92 -23.95 -9.27 -2.52
CA LEU A 92 -22.94 -8.96 -3.54
C LEU A 92 -21.80 -9.98 -3.54
N VAL A 93 -21.14 -10.16 -2.39
CA VAL A 93 -19.98 -11.05 -2.23
C VAL A 93 -20.34 -12.49 -2.59
N LYS A 94 -21.52 -12.96 -2.16
CA LYS A 94 -21.99 -14.31 -2.50
C LYS A 94 -22.22 -14.47 -4.00
N ASN A 95 -22.78 -13.44 -4.65
CA ASN A 95 -23.02 -13.49 -6.09
C ASN A 95 -21.69 -13.48 -6.85
N ILE A 96 -20.73 -12.64 -6.49
CA ILE A 96 -19.40 -12.64 -7.12
C ILE A 96 -18.76 -14.02 -6.97
N LYS A 97 -18.74 -14.57 -5.75
CA LYS A 97 -18.13 -15.88 -5.47
C LYS A 97 -18.75 -17.05 -6.26
N SER A 98 -20.01 -16.95 -6.68
CA SER A 98 -20.65 -17.98 -7.51
C SER A 98 -20.37 -17.83 -9.01
N GLU A 99 -19.91 -16.66 -9.43
CA GLU A 99 -19.73 -16.27 -10.83
C GLU A 99 -18.24 -16.23 -11.22
N THR A 100 -17.34 -16.26 -10.23
CA THR A 100 -15.89 -16.17 -10.42
C THR A 100 -15.16 -17.33 -9.76
N SER A 101 -13.95 -17.61 -10.23
CA SER A 101 -13.10 -18.70 -9.71
C SER A 101 -11.62 -18.31 -9.72
N GLY A 102 -10.77 -19.17 -9.18
CA GLY A 102 -9.32 -18.96 -9.16
C GLY A 102 -8.89 -17.72 -8.38
N TRP A 103 -7.72 -17.18 -8.73
CA TRP A 103 -7.13 -16.02 -8.07
C TRP A 103 -7.83 -14.71 -8.40
N PHE A 104 -8.34 -14.58 -9.63
CA PHE A 104 -9.28 -13.51 -10.00
C PHE A 104 -10.48 -13.47 -9.05
N GLY A 105 -11.17 -14.60 -8.91
CA GLY A 105 -12.36 -14.67 -8.05
C GLY A 105 -12.04 -14.39 -6.59
N TYR A 106 -10.89 -14.88 -6.10
CA TYR A 106 -10.42 -14.56 -4.76
C TYR A 106 -10.18 -13.05 -4.58
N GLY A 107 -9.44 -12.40 -5.47
CA GLY A 107 -9.14 -10.95 -5.37
C GLY A 107 -10.39 -10.07 -5.40
N ILE A 108 -11.29 -10.33 -6.35
CA ILE A 108 -12.55 -9.57 -6.47
C ILE A 108 -13.47 -9.80 -5.27
N VAL A 109 -13.51 -11.03 -4.72
CA VAL A 109 -14.25 -11.31 -3.47
C VAL A 109 -13.66 -10.54 -2.30
N GLN A 110 -12.33 -10.42 -2.19
CA GLN A 110 -11.67 -9.64 -1.14
C GLN A 110 -12.01 -8.14 -1.26
N LEU A 111 -11.91 -7.57 -2.46
CA LEU A 111 -12.33 -6.18 -2.74
C LEU A 111 -13.80 -5.95 -2.36
N ALA A 112 -14.71 -6.79 -2.87
CA ALA A 112 -16.14 -6.65 -2.59
C ALA A 112 -16.51 -6.94 -1.13
N SER A 113 -15.65 -7.60 -0.35
CA SER A 113 -15.90 -7.86 1.08
C SER A 113 -15.64 -6.63 1.94
N GLY A 114 -14.76 -5.72 1.49
CA GLY A 114 -14.22 -4.62 2.28
C GLY A 114 -13.05 -5.07 3.18
N PRO A 115 -12.23 -4.14 3.68
CA PRO A 115 -10.93 -4.44 4.27
C PRO A 115 -11.00 -5.25 5.57
N LEU A 116 -11.99 -5.00 6.43
CA LEU A 116 -12.15 -5.72 7.69
C LEU A 116 -12.57 -7.18 7.46
N MET A 117 -13.59 -7.41 6.63
CA MET A 117 -14.08 -8.76 6.35
C MET A 117 -13.06 -9.57 5.54
N ALA A 118 -12.32 -8.91 4.65
CA ALA A 118 -11.17 -9.48 3.94
C ALA A 118 -10.13 -10.06 4.91
N ASP A 119 -9.63 -9.25 5.86
CA ASP A 119 -8.68 -9.68 6.88
C ASP A 119 -9.22 -10.82 7.77
N VAL A 120 -10.50 -10.73 8.16
CA VAL A 120 -11.18 -11.77 8.95
C VAL A 120 -11.26 -13.10 8.20
N GLN A 121 -11.58 -13.07 6.90
CA GLN A 121 -11.61 -14.26 6.05
C GLN A 121 -10.20 -14.83 5.86
N MET A 122 -9.19 -13.98 5.66
CA MET A 122 -7.79 -14.40 5.56
C MET A 122 -7.32 -15.13 6.81
N LEU A 123 -7.65 -14.63 8.01
CA LEU A 123 -7.32 -15.29 9.27
C LEU A 123 -8.01 -16.65 9.39
N TYR A 124 -9.29 -16.73 9.02
CA TYR A 124 -10.01 -17.99 9.03
C TYR A 124 -9.40 -19.01 8.07
N ASP A 125 -9.10 -18.61 6.83
CA ASP A 125 -8.50 -19.50 5.83
C ASP A 125 -7.03 -19.86 6.13
N ALA A 126 -6.36 -19.08 6.97
CA ALA A 126 -5.01 -19.35 7.46
C ALA A 126 -4.97 -20.36 8.60
N MET A 127 -6.04 -20.45 9.40
CA MET A 127 -6.16 -21.36 10.55
C MET A 127 -7.13 -22.52 10.29
N LYS A 128 -7.76 -22.57 9.11
CA LYS A 128 -8.67 -23.65 8.75
C LYS A 128 -7.89 -24.76 8.05
N GLY A 129 -7.85 -25.93 8.68
CA GLY A 129 -7.34 -27.16 8.07
C GLY A 129 -6.17 -27.73 8.86
N ALA A 130 -5.32 -28.51 8.18
CA ALA A 130 -4.10 -29.03 8.79
C ALA A 130 -2.96 -28.03 8.58
N GLY A 131 -2.33 -27.62 9.67
CA GLY A 131 -1.26 -26.61 9.69
C GLY A 131 -1.80 -25.18 9.63
N THR A 132 -0.91 -24.23 9.91
CA THR A 132 -1.21 -22.81 9.95
C THR A 132 -0.44 -22.08 8.85
N LYS A 133 -1.01 -20.99 8.32
CA LYS A 133 -0.29 -20.08 7.41
C LYS A 133 0.20 -18.85 8.18
N GLU A 134 1.28 -18.98 8.94
CA GLU A 134 1.76 -17.95 9.88
C GLU A 134 2.04 -16.61 9.20
N LYS A 135 2.52 -16.61 7.95
CA LYS A 135 2.73 -15.37 7.17
C LYS A 135 1.45 -14.55 7.00
N VAL A 136 0.29 -15.20 6.93
CA VAL A 136 -1.00 -14.52 6.82
C VAL A 136 -1.38 -13.88 8.16
N LEU A 137 -1.10 -14.55 9.28
CA LEU A 137 -1.29 -13.97 10.61
C LEU A 137 -0.34 -12.77 10.79
N ASN A 138 0.91 -12.87 10.34
CA ASN A 138 1.86 -11.77 10.33
C ASN A 138 1.30 -10.57 9.57
N ASP A 139 0.92 -10.80 8.31
CA ASP A 139 0.38 -9.76 7.44
C ASP A 139 -0.82 -9.09 8.13
N VAL A 140 -1.81 -9.85 8.64
CA VAL A 140 -3.08 -9.31 9.16
C VAL A 140 -2.94 -8.63 10.53
N LEU A 141 -2.21 -9.23 11.47
CA LEU A 141 -2.26 -8.84 12.89
C LEU A 141 -1.10 -7.92 13.31
N LEU A 142 0.09 -8.06 12.71
CA LEU A 142 1.27 -7.36 13.22
C LEU A 142 1.28 -5.88 12.82
N GLY A 143 1.57 -5.02 13.80
CA GLY A 143 1.63 -3.57 13.58
C GLY A 143 0.27 -2.89 13.34
N ARG A 144 -0.83 -3.57 13.69
CA ARG A 144 -2.19 -3.00 13.75
C ARG A 144 -2.39 -2.15 15.01
N SER A 145 -3.30 -1.18 14.92
CA SER A 145 -3.73 -0.40 16.09
C SER A 145 -4.60 -1.24 17.04
N ASN A 146 -4.76 -0.78 18.28
CA ASN A 146 -5.66 -1.44 19.23
C ASN A 146 -7.12 -1.43 18.72
N ALA A 147 -7.53 -0.35 18.06
CA ALA A 147 -8.86 -0.23 17.48
C ALA A 147 -9.09 -1.26 16.36
N ASP A 148 -8.09 -1.46 15.49
CA ASP A 148 -8.15 -2.45 14.41
C ASP A 148 -8.19 -3.87 14.96
N ILE A 149 -7.31 -4.23 15.89
CA ILE A 149 -7.30 -5.57 16.50
C ILE A 149 -8.65 -5.89 17.16
N ASN A 150 -9.25 -4.93 17.86
CA ASN A 150 -10.56 -5.10 18.48
C ASN A 150 -11.68 -5.21 17.45
N ALA A 151 -11.59 -4.50 16.32
CA ALA A 151 -12.54 -4.65 15.21
C ALA A 151 -12.45 -6.03 14.57
N ILE A 152 -11.23 -6.52 14.28
CA ILE A 152 -10.97 -7.85 13.73
C ILE A 152 -11.53 -8.94 14.66
N LYS A 153 -11.22 -8.88 15.96
CA LYS A 153 -11.73 -9.87 16.95
C LYS A 153 -13.25 -9.94 16.97
N ARG A 154 -13.92 -8.78 16.99
CA ARG A 154 -15.38 -8.68 17.01
C ARG A 154 -16.00 -9.25 15.73
N GLU A 155 -15.48 -8.87 14.58
CA GLU A 155 -16.04 -9.32 13.30
C GLU A 155 -15.73 -10.81 13.04
N TYR A 156 -14.57 -11.31 13.45
CA TYR A 156 -14.25 -12.74 13.41
C TYR A 156 -15.24 -13.58 14.25
N LYS A 157 -15.53 -13.15 15.48
CA LYS A 157 -16.54 -13.81 16.33
C LYS A 157 -17.93 -13.77 15.70
N LYS A 158 -18.31 -12.65 15.08
CA LYS A 158 -19.60 -12.52 14.38
C LYS A 158 -19.68 -13.41 13.14
N ALA A 159 -18.61 -13.52 12.36
CA ALA A 159 -18.58 -14.25 11.11
C ALA A 159 -18.52 -15.78 11.30
N PHE A 160 -17.77 -16.25 12.30
CA PHE A 160 -17.45 -17.68 12.47
C PHE A 160 -17.93 -18.28 13.79
N ASP A 161 -18.60 -17.50 14.63
CA ASP A 161 -19.04 -17.89 15.98
C ASP A 161 -17.91 -18.48 16.87
N LYS A 162 -16.66 -18.10 16.61
CA LYS A 162 -15.49 -18.51 17.39
C LYS A 162 -14.69 -17.27 17.81
N ASP A 163 -14.22 -17.25 19.06
CA ASP A 163 -13.34 -16.17 19.51
C ASP A 163 -11.98 -16.28 18.81
N LEU A 164 -11.43 -15.16 18.33
CA LEU A 164 -10.18 -15.17 17.56
C LEU A 164 -8.98 -15.59 18.43
N VAL A 165 -8.96 -15.21 19.71
CA VAL A 165 -7.89 -15.63 20.62
C VAL A 165 -7.94 -17.14 20.81
N ALA A 166 -9.15 -17.69 21.02
CA ALA A 166 -9.34 -19.14 21.10
C ALA A 166 -8.94 -19.84 19.79
N ALA A 167 -9.29 -19.28 18.63
CA ALA A 167 -8.89 -19.83 17.34
C ALA A 167 -7.36 -19.90 17.17
N VAL A 168 -6.65 -18.84 17.56
CA VAL A 168 -5.17 -18.81 17.53
C VAL A 168 -4.56 -19.83 18.49
N LYS A 169 -5.14 -20.02 19.68
CA LYS A 169 -4.66 -21.02 20.65
C LYS A 169 -4.82 -22.46 20.19
N ASP A 170 -5.87 -22.74 19.44
CA ASP A 170 -6.13 -24.08 18.94
C ASP A 170 -5.17 -24.45 17.80
N ASP A 171 -4.66 -23.46 17.06
CA ASP A 171 -3.92 -23.67 15.81
C ASP A 171 -2.40 -23.44 15.96
N LEU A 172 -2.00 -22.50 16.81
CA LEU A 172 -0.60 -22.23 17.14
C LEU A 172 -0.19 -22.89 18.45
N SER A 173 1.12 -23.04 18.65
CA SER A 173 1.65 -23.59 19.89
C SER A 173 2.87 -22.83 20.41
N LEU A 174 3.18 -23.06 21.69
CA LEU A 174 4.40 -22.63 22.35
C LEU A 174 4.62 -21.11 22.29
N LYS A 175 5.74 -20.66 21.71
CA LYS A 175 6.15 -19.26 21.73
C LYS A 175 5.39 -18.44 20.67
N THR A 176 5.05 -19.04 19.54
CA THR A 176 4.28 -18.39 18.47
C THR A 176 2.85 -18.07 18.93
N GLU A 177 2.20 -19.00 19.61
CA GLU A 177 0.91 -18.76 20.28
C GLU A 177 0.99 -17.55 21.21
N ARG A 178 1.96 -17.55 22.14
CA ARG A 178 2.14 -16.46 23.11
C ARG A 178 2.44 -15.11 22.47
N HIS A 179 3.18 -15.08 21.36
CA HIS A 179 3.45 -13.84 20.62
C HIS A 179 2.14 -13.25 20.07
N PHE A 180 1.32 -14.06 19.41
CA PHE A 180 0.03 -13.59 18.90
C PHE A 180 -0.98 -13.30 20.01
N GLU A 181 -0.91 -13.97 21.18
CA GLU A 181 -1.68 -13.55 22.36
C GLU A 181 -1.33 -12.13 22.81
N ILE A 182 -0.04 -11.75 22.81
CA ILE A 182 0.40 -10.38 23.13
C ILE A 182 -0.21 -9.40 22.12
N VAL A 183 -0.15 -9.71 20.83
CA VAL A 183 -0.72 -8.85 19.77
C VAL A 183 -2.24 -8.72 19.94
N LEU A 184 -2.94 -9.83 20.16
CA LEU A 184 -4.40 -9.88 20.31
C LEU A 184 -4.90 -9.32 21.64
N SER A 185 -4.00 -9.02 22.59
CA SER A 185 -4.33 -8.28 23.81
C SER A 185 -4.72 -6.83 23.52
N ALA A 186 -4.35 -6.30 22.35
CA ALA A 186 -4.62 -4.91 21.94
C ALA A 186 -4.15 -3.88 22.99
N GLN A 187 -2.89 -4.03 23.44
CA GLN A 187 -2.22 -3.16 24.41
C GLN A 187 -1.00 -2.45 23.81
N ARG A 188 -1.02 -2.17 22.51
CA ARG A 188 0.01 -1.37 21.85
C ARG A 188 -0.06 0.07 22.34
N VAL A 189 1.08 0.73 22.50
CA VAL A 189 1.12 2.18 22.74
C VAL A 189 0.43 2.90 21.58
N GLU A 190 -0.44 3.85 21.90
CA GLU A 190 -1.17 4.63 20.89
C GLU A 190 -0.21 5.52 20.09
N ASP A 191 -0.54 5.77 18.82
CA ASP A 191 0.36 6.50 17.89
C ASP A 191 0.47 7.99 18.24
N SER A 192 -0.49 8.52 19.01
CA SER A 192 -0.43 9.87 19.56
C SER A 192 0.72 10.08 20.56
N ILE A 193 1.27 8.99 21.12
CA ILE A 193 2.34 9.04 22.11
C ILE A 193 3.71 9.13 21.42
N GLN A 194 4.40 10.23 21.68
CA GLN A 194 5.75 10.44 21.15
C GLN A 194 6.79 9.61 21.90
N PRO A 195 7.87 9.16 21.22
CA PRO A 195 8.98 8.48 21.87
C PRO A 195 9.64 9.34 22.96
N ALA A 196 9.59 8.90 24.22
CA ALA A 196 10.33 9.51 25.31
C ALA A 196 11.69 8.83 25.48
N GLN A 197 12.78 9.61 25.53
CA GLN A 197 14.15 9.06 25.59
C GLN A 197 14.34 8.04 26.72
N THR A 198 13.73 8.26 27.88
CA THR A 198 13.80 7.33 29.01
C THR A 198 13.17 5.96 28.73
N ASP A 199 12.08 5.93 27.97
CA ASP A 199 11.44 4.67 27.56
C ASP A 199 12.29 3.95 26.50
N ILE A 200 12.87 4.71 25.57
CA ILE A 200 13.77 4.19 24.55
C ILE A 200 15.01 3.56 25.18
N ASP A 201 15.67 4.27 26.10
CA ASP A 201 16.85 3.76 26.80
C ASP A 201 16.55 2.47 27.56
N ARG A 202 15.42 2.43 28.27
CA ARG A 202 14.95 1.24 28.99
C ARG A 202 14.72 0.07 28.05
N ASP A 203 14.06 0.30 26.91
CA ASP A 203 13.71 -0.78 25.99
C ASP A 203 14.95 -1.27 25.20
N VAL A 204 15.90 -0.38 24.89
CA VAL A 204 17.21 -0.75 24.32
C VAL A 204 17.98 -1.65 25.30
N ASP A 205 18.10 -1.26 26.56
CA ASP A 205 18.79 -2.06 27.58
C ASP A 205 18.08 -3.40 27.81
N ALA A 206 16.74 -3.38 27.78
CA ALA A 206 15.91 -4.57 27.91
C ALA A 206 16.08 -5.53 26.73
N LEU A 207 16.18 -5.03 25.49
CA LEU A 207 16.46 -5.83 24.31
C LEU A 207 17.85 -6.45 24.39
N TYR A 208 18.88 -5.65 24.68
CA TYR A 208 20.25 -6.15 24.82
C TYR A 208 20.35 -7.24 25.89
N SER A 209 19.76 -6.99 27.06
CA SER A 209 19.74 -7.97 28.16
C SER A 209 18.93 -9.23 27.84
N ALA A 210 17.96 -9.15 26.92
CA ALA A 210 17.16 -10.28 26.44
C ALA A 210 17.87 -11.08 25.34
N THR A 211 18.84 -10.49 24.65
CA THR A 211 19.55 -11.09 23.52
C THR A 211 21.03 -11.29 23.87
N GLU A 212 21.90 -10.39 23.40
CA GLU A 212 23.35 -10.54 23.40
C GLU A 212 23.99 -10.39 24.79
N GLY A 213 23.26 -9.81 25.75
CA GLY A 213 23.70 -9.64 27.14
C GLY A 213 23.61 -10.91 27.99
N LYS A 214 23.14 -12.04 27.44
CA LYS A 214 22.99 -13.31 28.15
C LYS A 214 23.27 -14.51 27.25
N LEU A 215 23.39 -15.70 27.87
CA LEU A 215 23.43 -16.96 27.14
C LEU A 215 22.00 -17.44 26.83
N GLY A 216 21.71 -17.62 25.55
CA GLY A 216 20.35 -17.88 25.02
C GLY A 216 19.46 -16.64 25.06
N THR A 217 18.29 -16.71 24.45
CA THR A 217 17.43 -15.53 24.24
C THR A 217 16.24 -15.53 25.22
N ASP A 218 15.83 -14.36 25.71
CA ASP A 218 14.50 -14.16 26.33
C ASP A 218 13.52 -13.71 25.25
N GLU A 219 12.97 -14.68 24.51
CA GLU A 219 12.17 -14.41 23.32
C GLU A 219 10.89 -13.63 23.64
N MET A 220 10.27 -13.90 24.80
CA MET A 220 9.02 -13.25 25.18
C MET A 220 9.22 -11.77 25.50
N ARG A 221 10.39 -11.39 26.03
CA ARG A 221 10.72 -9.99 26.27
C ARG A 221 10.89 -9.23 24.95
N VAL A 222 11.55 -9.82 23.96
CA VAL A 222 11.68 -9.23 22.61
C VAL A 222 10.31 -9.12 21.93
N CYS A 223 9.51 -10.19 21.97
CA CYS A 223 8.14 -10.20 21.45
C CYS A 223 7.28 -9.10 22.06
N SER A 224 7.34 -8.96 23.39
CA SER A 224 6.56 -7.95 24.12
C SER A 224 6.94 -6.54 23.70
N ILE A 225 8.23 -6.22 23.58
CA ILE A 225 8.68 -4.89 23.17
C ILE A 225 8.20 -4.59 21.74
N LEU A 226 8.50 -5.45 20.76
CA LEU A 226 8.14 -5.19 19.35
C LEU A 226 6.63 -5.24 19.08
N SER A 227 5.84 -5.93 19.92
CA SER A 227 4.38 -6.01 19.75
C SER A 227 3.60 -4.93 20.49
N THR A 228 4.19 -4.30 21.50
CA THR A 228 3.49 -3.30 22.33
C THR A 228 3.96 -1.88 22.09
N ARG A 229 5.08 -1.65 21.40
CA ARG A 229 5.55 -0.30 21.06
C ARG A 229 4.92 0.20 19.78
N ASN A 230 4.78 1.53 19.69
CA ASN A 230 4.35 2.15 18.46
C ASN A 230 5.48 2.20 17.41
N ASN A 231 5.17 2.54 16.15
CA ASN A 231 6.18 2.45 15.08
C ASN A 231 7.32 3.45 15.29
N GLU A 232 7.01 4.68 15.73
CA GLU A 232 8.01 5.69 16.05
C GLU A 232 8.94 5.25 17.19
N GLN A 233 8.38 4.59 18.22
CA GLN A 233 9.17 4.01 19.30
C GLN A 233 10.06 2.87 18.82
N ILE A 234 9.56 1.94 17.99
CA ILE A 234 10.37 0.84 17.45
C ILE A 234 11.52 1.39 16.60
N LYS A 235 11.25 2.39 15.76
CA LYS A 235 12.26 3.08 14.94
C LYS A 235 13.33 3.76 15.81
N ALA A 236 12.90 4.50 16.84
CA ALA A 236 13.81 5.13 17.79
C ALA A 236 14.64 4.11 18.60
N ILE A 237 14.04 3.00 19.02
CA ILE A 237 14.73 1.89 19.70
C ILE A 237 15.79 1.28 18.77
N ALA A 238 15.45 0.97 17.52
CA ALA A 238 16.38 0.38 16.56
C ALA A 238 17.59 1.30 16.31
N HIS A 239 17.34 2.61 16.13
CA HIS A 239 18.39 3.60 15.97
C HIS A 239 19.29 3.72 17.21
N ALA A 240 18.69 3.83 18.40
CA ALA A 240 19.43 3.92 19.66
C ALA A 240 20.23 2.64 19.96
N TYR A 241 19.69 1.46 19.64
CA TYR A 241 20.39 0.19 19.77
C TYR A 241 21.65 0.17 18.89
N LYS A 242 21.53 0.61 17.62
CA LYS A 242 22.67 0.71 16.69
C LYS A 242 23.75 1.63 17.21
N LEU A 243 23.39 2.82 17.70
CA LEU A 243 24.35 3.77 18.26
C LEU A 243 25.07 3.23 19.51
N ARG A 244 24.34 2.52 20.39
CA ARG A 244 24.88 2.03 21.66
C ARG A 244 25.76 0.79 21.50
N TYR A 245 25.37 -0.13 20.61
CA TYR A 245 26.01 -1.44 20.50
C TYR A 245 26.71 -1.69 19.16
N ALA A 246 26.69 -0.71 18.23
CA ALA A 246 27.29 -0.80 16.90
C ALA A 246 26.79 -2.03 16.09
N ARG A 247 25.52 -2.39 16.28
CA ARG A 247 24.86 -3.54 15.62
C ARG A 247 23.45 -3.14 15.20
N ASP A 248 23.06 -3.53 14.00
CA ASP A 248 21.68 -3.38 13.55
C ASP A 248 20.76 -4.38 14.26
N LEU A 249 19.58 -3.92 14.69
CA LEU A 249 18.63 -4.74 15.43
C LEU A 249 18.10 -5.90 14.58
N ASP A 250 18.00 -5.73 13.26
CA ASP A 250 17.62 -6.81 12.33
C ASP A 250 18.63 -7.96 12.39
N THR A 251 19.92 -7.64 12.45
CA THR A 251 21.01 -8.61 12.51
C THR A 251 20.98 -9.38 13.82
N VAL A 252 20.63 -8.72 14.92
CA VAL A 252 20.44 -9.36 16.22
C VAL A 252 19.24 -10.32 16.17
N ILE A 253 18.10 -9.89 15.61
CA ILE A 253 16.92 -10.75 15.48
C ILE A 253 17.24 -11.98 14.62
N LYS A 254 17.88 -11.79 13.45
CA LYS A 254 18.32 -12.89 12.56
C LYS A 254 19.34 -13.82 13.19
N LYS A 255 20.06 -13.39 14.23
CA LYS A 255 21.02 -14.25 14.94
C LYS A 255 20.34 -15.07 16.03
N GLU A 256 19.41 -14.46 16.76
CA GLU A 256 18.79 -15.02 17.97
C GLU A 256 17.52 -15.83 17.70
N PHE A 257 16.81 -15.57 16.60
CA PHE A 257 15.54 -16.20 16.26
C PHE A 257 15.64 -17.00 14.96
N ARG A 258 14.74 -17.98 14.78
CA ARG A 258 14.61 -18.77 13.55
C ARG A 258 13.14 -19.00 13.21
N GLY A 259 12.85 -19.17 11.92
CA GLY A 259 11.53 -19.57 11.41
C GLY A 259 10.46 -18.51 11.68
N HIS A 260 9.23 -18.92 12.00
CA HIS A 260 8.08 -18.01 12.10
C HIS A 260 8.26 -16.85 13.09
N MET A 261 9.00 -17.06 14.17
CA MET A 261 9.27 -15.99 15.14
C MET A 261 10.24 -14.95 14.58
N GLU A 262 11.27 -15.39 13.85
CA GLU A 262 12.17 -14.47 13.14
C GLU A 262 11.40 -13.63 12.13
N ASP A 263 10.56 -14.29 11.31
CA ASP A 263 9.71 -13.63 10.32
C ASP A 263 8.77 -12.59 10.97
N ALA A 264 8.14 -12.92 12.10
CA ALA A 264 7.20 -12.02 12.79
C ALA A 264 7.89 -10.79 13.38
N LEU A 265 9.05 -10.96 14.02
CA LEU A 265 9.79 -9.86 14.63
C LEU A 265 10.42 -8.95 13.57
N LEU A 266 10.94 -9.52 12.48
CA LEU A 266 11.44 -8.75 11.34
C LEU A 266 10.32 -8.01 10.61
N PHE A 267 9.12 -8.60 10.50
CA PHE A 267 7.95 -7.92 9.97
C PHE A 267 7.62 -6.65 10.77
N GLN A 268 7.54 -6.76 12.10
CA GLN A 268 7.26 -5.59 12.97
C GLN A 268 8.36 -4.53 12.88
N LEU A 269 9.64 -4.94 12.88
CA LEU A 269 10.76 -4.03 12.77
C LEU A 269 10.78 -3.31 11.41
N ASN A 270 10.72 -4.05 10.30
CA ASN A 270 10.82 -3.49 8.96
C ASN A 270 9.62 -2.58 8.65
N ARG A 271 8.40 -2.97 9.05
CA ARG A 271 7.21 -2.12 8.97
C ARG A 271 7.39 -0.78 9.69
N ALA A 272 8.03 -0.80 10.86
CA ALA A 272 8.26 0.42 11.64
C ALA A 272 9.38 1.31 11.07
N LEU A 273 10.42 0.71 10.48
CA LEU A 273 11.52 1.44 9.85
C LEU A 273 11.08 2.12 8.56
N ASP A 274 10.40 1.36 7.69
CA ASP A 274 9.90 1.83 6.39
C ASP A 274 8.70 0.98 5.96
N LYS A 275 7.49 1.50 6.18
CA LYS A 275 6.25 0.76 5.88
C LYS A 275 6.08 0.46 4.39
N HIS A 276 6.53 1.36 3.51
CA HIS A 276 6.32 1.27 2.07
C HIS A 276 7.28 0.27 1.45
N LYS A 277 8.57 0.41 1.78
CA LYS A 277 9.60 -0.54 1.35
C LYS A 277 9.29 -1.94 1.86
N HIS A 278 8.91 -2.06 3.13
CA HIS A 278 8.57 -3.37 3.68
C HIS A 278 7.42 -4.03 2.91
N GLN A 279 6.40 -3.27 2.52
CA GLN A 279 5.27 -3.81 1.78
C GLN A 279 5.65 -4.20 0.35
N ALA A 280 6.47 -3.40 -0.34
CA ALA A 280 7.03 -3.75 -1.64
C ALA A 280 7.82 -5.07 -1.55
N GLU A 281 8.73 -5.19 -0.58
CA GLU A 281 9.52 -6.41 -0.34
C GLU A 281 8.63 -7.65 -0.08
N LEU A 282 7.51 -7.49 0.62
CA LEU A 282 6.56 -8.60 0.84
C LEU A 282 5.83 -9.01 -0.44
N ILE A 283 5.47 -8.06 -1.31
CA ILE A 283 4.86 -8.39 -2.60
C ILE A 283 5.90 -9.09 -3.48
N GLU A 284 7.12 -8.56 -3.57
CA GLU A 284 8.25 -9.18 -4.26
C GLU A 284 8.51 -10.62 -3.76
N GLU A 285 8.56 -10.79 -2.42
CA GLU A 285 8.79 -12.09 -1.77
C GLU A 285 7.72 -13.13 -2.11
N SER A 286 6.53 -12.71 -2.51
CA SER A 286 5.49 -13.63 -2.96
C SER A 286 5.77 -14.23 -4.34
N MET A 287 6.63 -13.63 -5.16
CA MET A 287 7.01 -14.11 -6.49
C MET A 287 8.41 -14.70 -6.54
N LYS A 288 9.22 -14.49 -5.50
CA LYS A 288 10.57 -15.08 -5.42
C LYS A 288 10.51 -16.61 -5.42
N GLY A 289 11.25 -17.22 -6.35
CA GLY A 289 11.45 -18.66 -6.47
C GLY A 289 10.78 -19.27 -7.69
N ALA A 290 10.58 -20.59 -7.67
CA ALA A 290 9.85 -21.27 -8.73
C ALA A 290 8.34 -21.09 -8.52
N GLY A 291 7.69 -20.41 -9.46
CA GLY A 291 6.27 -20.08 -9.39
C GLY A 291 5.96 -18.96 -8.40
N THR A 292 4.67 -18.69 -8.21
CA THR A 292 4.17 -17.58 -7.39
C THR A 292 3.39 -18.09 -6.19
N LYS A 293 3.58 -17.45 -5.05
CA LYS A 293 2.75 -17.66 -3.84
C LYS A 293 1.46 -16.85 -4.00
N ASP A 294 0.63 -17.21 -4.97
CA ASP A 294 -0.51 -16.41 -5.45
C ASP A 294 -1.44 -15.91 -4.34
N TYR A 295 -1.70 -16.73 -3.32
CA TYR A 295 -2.49 -16.32 -2.15
C TYR A 295 -1.91 -15.09 -1.47
N LEU A 296 -0.59 -15.09 -1.23
CA LEU A 296 0.10 -13.96 -0.61
C LEU A 296 0.17 -12.78 -1.57
N LEU A 297 0.46 -13.00 -2.85
CA LEU A 297 0.52 -11.93 -3.85
C LEU A 297 -0.81 -11.17 -3.94
N VAL A 298 -1.89 -11.88 -4.23
CA VAL A 298 -3.22 -11.28 -4.39
C VAL A 298 -3.69 -10.61 -3.09
N SER A 299 -3.52 -11.27 -1.95
CA SER A 299 -3.94 -10.67 -0.67
C SER A 299 -3.12 -9.45 -0.27
N ARG A 300 -1.80 -9.44 -0.51
CA ARG A 300 -0.94 -8.28 -0.22
C ARG A 300 -1.27 -7.09 -1.12
N VAL A 301 -1.47 -7.31 -2.42
CA VAL A 301 -1.88 -6.25 -3.37
C VAL A 301 -3.26 -5.68 -3.02
N VAL A 302 -4.27 -6.52 -2.78
CA VAL A 302 -5.60 -6.05 -2.37
C VAL A 302 -5.55 -5.27 -1.05
N ARG A 303 -4.65 -5.67 -0.12
CA ARG A 303 -4.48 -4.95 1.13
C ARG A 303 -3.76 -3.62 0.98
N SER A 304 -2.76 -3.54 0.11
CA SER A 304 -2.11 -2.29 -0.28
C SER A 304 -3.11 -1.30 -0.87
N HIS A 305 -4.03 -1.78 -1.71
CA HIS A 305 -5.03 -0.97 -2.42
C HIS A 305 -5.92 -0.12 -1.50
N TRP A 306 -6.23 -0.58 -0.28
CA TRP A 306 -7.10 0.16 0.65
C TRP A 306 -6.49 1.46 1.20
N ASP A 307 -5.17 1.61 1.14
CA ASP A 307 -4.44 2.83 1.49
C ASP A 307 -3.79 3.36 0.21
N LYS A 308 -4.49 4.26 -0.50
CA LYS A 308 -4.10 4.75 -1.83
C LYS A 308 -2.71 5.40 -1.82
N ASP A 309 -2.43 6.25 -0.84
CA ASP A 309 -1.12 6.90 -0.67
C ASP A 309 -0.01 5.85 -0.47
N ASN A 310 -0.32 4.79 0.27
CA ASN A 310 0.61 3.69 0.45
C ASN A 310 0.76 2.86 -0.83
N MET A 311 -0.32 2.58 -1.55
CA MET A 311 -0.29 1.86 -2.82
C MET A 311 0.59 2.59 -3.85
N GLU A 312 0.39 3.90 -4.01
CA GLU A 312 1.19 4.74 -4.92
C GLU A 312 2.69 4.68 -4.55
N ARG A 313 3.02 4.74 -3.26
CA ARG A 313 4.41 4.64 -2.80
C ARG A 313 5.02 3.24 -2.96
N VAL A 314 4.21 2.18 -2.86
CA VAL A 314 4.65 0.81 -3.10
C VAL A 314 4.87 0.57 -4.59
N GLU A 315 4.00 1.11 -5.46
CA GLU A 315 4.15 1.08 -6.91
C GLU A 315 5.45 1.75 -7.38
N LEU A 316 5.81 2.90 -6.78
CA LEU A 316 7.08 3.58 -7.08
C LEU A 316 8.31 2.76 -6.68
N LEU A 317 8.19 1.85 -5.71
CA LEU A 317 9.30 1.03 -5.24
C LEU A 317 9.41 -0.30 -6.00
N ASP A 318 8.28 -0.86 -6.46
CA ASP A 318 8.23 -2.16 -7.13
C ASP A 318 6.99 -2.30 -8.04
N GLU A 319 6.99 -1.58 -9.16
CA GLU A 319 5.89 -1.54 -10.14
C GLU A 319 5.59 -2.93 -10.73
N GLU A 320 6.63 -3.68 -11.11
CA GLU A 320 6.51 -5.01 -11.72
C GLU A 320 5.75 -5.97 -10.81
N ALA A 321 6.08 -5.98 -9.52
CA ALA A 321 5.44 -6.83 -8.52
C ALA A 321 3.96 -6.50 -8.33
N VAL A 322 3.63 -5.22 -8.28
CA VAL A 322 2.26 -4.74 -8.15
C VAL A 322 1.45 -5.12 -9.39
N VAL A 323 2.00 -4.87 -10.58
CA VAL A 323 1.35 -5.18 -11.86
C VAL A 323 1.10 -6.67 -11.98
N ALA A 324 2.06 -7.53 -11.63
CA ALA A 324 1.88 -8.98 -11.64
C ALA A 324 0.72 -9.43 -10.73
N GLY A 325 0.62 -8.86 -9.52
CA GLY A 325 -0.46 -9.19 -8.60
C GLY A 325 -1.83 -8.72 -9.07
N PHE A 326 -1.94 -7.52 -9.65
CA PHE A 326 -3.18 -7.10 -10.31
C PHE A 326 -3.48 -7.91 -11.57
N GLY A 327 -2.46 -8.36 -12.30
CA GLY A 327 -2.61 -9.24 -13.45
C GLY A 327 -3.28 -10.58 -13.10
N LEU A 328 -2.93 -11.19 -11.96
CA LEU A 328 -3.66 -12.36 -11.43
C LEU A 328 -5.11 -12.03 -11.07
N VAL A 329 -5.37 -10.83 -10.54
CA VAL A 329 -6.72 -10.32 -10.28
C VAL A 329 -7.44 -9.91 -11.58
N ARG A 330 -6.75 -9.89 -12.72
CA ARG A 330 -7.30 -9.60 -14.05
C ARG A 330 -7.41 -10.84 -14.95
N ASN A 331 -7.09 -12.04 -14.43
CA ASN A 331 -7.03 -13.28 -15.22
C ASN A 331 -6.05 -13.22 -16.41
N VAL A 332 -4.95 -12.49 -16.27
CA VAL A 332 -3.86 -12.47 -17.25
C VAL A 332 -2.83 -13.53 -16.84
N GLU A 333 -2.55 -14.52 -17.70
CA GLU A 333 -1.45 -15.47 -17.47
C GLU A 333 -0.12 -14.82 -17.86
N TYR A 334 0.94 -14.95 -17.08
CA TYR A 334 2.27 -14.47 -17.48
C TYR A 334 3.11 -15.65 -18.00
N VAL A 335 3.54 -15.59 -19.27
CA VAL A 335 4.50 -16.55 -19.85
C VAL A 335 5.86 -15.89 -19.93
N GLY A 336 6.65 -16.04 -18.85
CA GLY A 336 7.99 -15.46 -18.72
C GLY A 336 7.98 -13.93 -18.77
N ASN A 337 7.81 -13.25 -17.62
CA ASN A 337 7.78 -11.77 -17.48
C ASN A 337 6.95 -10.99 -18.53
N GLN A 338 6.06 -11.67 -19.26
CA GLN A 338 5.25 -11.10 -20.33
C GLN A 338 3.79 -11.54 -20.12
N PRO A 339 2.83 -10.60 -20.09
CA PRO A 339 1.41 -10.90 -19.94
C PRO A 339 0.86 -11.55 -21.22
N VAL A 340 0.06 -12.61 -21.05
CA VAL A 340 -0.61 -13.37 -22.11
C VAL A 340 -2.07 -13.54 -21.71
N ASP A 341 -2.96 -13.00 -22.55
CA ASP A 341 -4.41 -13.06 -22.36
C ASP A 341 -4.97 -14.42 -22.81
N MET A 342 -5.71 -15.09 -21.93
CA MET A 342 -6.39 -16.36 -22.21
C MET A 342 -7.93 -16.20 -22.26
N GLY A 343 -8.45 -14.98 -22.13
CA GLY A 343 -9.86 -14.64 -22.23
C GLY A 343 -10.20 -14.12 -23.62
N GLY A 344 -10.82 -14.95 -24.47
CA GLY A 344 -11.21 -14.54 -25.81
C GLY A 344 -12.08 -13.27 -25.84
N GLY A 345 -11.53 -12.20 -26.42
CA GLY A 345 -12.24 -10.96 -26.76
C GLY A 345 -11.40 -9.74 -26.35
N GLY A 346 -10.64 -9.21 -27.30
CA GLY A 346 -9.51 -8.32 -27.07
C GLY A 346 -9.81 -7.04 -26.30
N ASP A 347 -8.87 -6.69 -25.41
CA ASP A 347 -8.68 -5.35 -24.84
C ASP A 347 -7.30 -5.27 -24.14
N THR A 348 -6.24 -5.79 -24.77
CA THR A 348 -4.87 -5.60 -24.27
C THR A 348 -4.33 -4.19 -24.52
N ALA A 349 -4.83 -3.48 -25.55
CA ALA A 349 -4.43 -2.09 -25.84
C ALA A 349 -4.98 -1.06 -24.83
N ALA A 350 -6.05 -1.38 -24.10
CA ALA A 350 -6.62 -0.49 -23.07
C ALA A 350 -5.81 -0.49 -21.77
N LEU A 351 -5.02 -1.54 -21.52
CA LEU A 351 -4.20 -1.71 -20.32
C LEU A 351 -2.96 -0.79 -20.31
N ASP A 352 -2.33 -0.57 -21.48
CA ASP A 352 -1.19 0.35 -21.60
C ASP A 352 -1.63 1.82 -21.52
N VAL A 353 -2.83 2.16 -22.00
CA VAL A 353 -3.34 3.54 -22.02
C VAL A 353 -3.90 3.98 -20.66
N ALA A 354 -4.56 3.10 -19.90
CA ALA A 354 -5.14 3.48 -18.61
C ALA A 354 -4.09 3.65 -17.48
N TYR A 355 -2.96 2.93 -17.56
CA TYR A 355 -1.85 3.04 -16.59
C TYR A 355 -0.72 3.97 -17.07
N GLY A 356 -0.48 4.08 -18.39
CA GLY A 356 0.51 4.99 -18.96
C GLY A 356 0.20 6.48 -18.79
N VAL A 357 -1.07 6.88 -18.64
CA VAL A 357 -1.45 8.30 -18.50
C VAL A 357 -1.17 8.88 -17.10
N LYS A 358 -0.99 8.04 -16.06
CA LYS A 358 -0.62 8.50 -14.72
C LYS A 358 0.90 8.57 -14.46
N LYS A 359 1.72 8.12 -15.41
CA LYS A 359 3.20 8.03 -15.28
C LYS A 359 3.88 9.41 -15.13
N ASN A 360 3.31 10.47 -15.70
CA ASN A 360 4.00 11.76 -15.78
C ASN A 360 3.91 12.64 -14.52
N GLY A 361 2.98 12.39 -13.60
CA GLY A 361 2.82 13.23 -12.40
C GLY A 361 3.69 12.82 -11.20
N ALA A 362 4.07 11.55 -11.09
CA ALA A 362 4.76 11.02 -9.91
C ALA A 362 6.30 11.08 -10.03
N VAL A 363 6.83 11.03 -11.26
CA VAL A 363 8.28 11.12 -11.52
C VAL A 363 8.79 12.55 -11.34
N GLU A 364 8.01 13.57 -11.73
CA GLU A 364 8.33 14.99 -11.48
C GLU A 364 8.46 15.33 -9.99
N ALA A 365 7.72 14.62 -9.11
CA ALA A 365 7.79 14.83 -7.66
C ALA A 365 9.00 14.16 -6.99
N MET A 366 9.59 13.12 -7.61
CA MET A 366 10.76 12.41 -7.07
C MET A 366 12.10 13.05 -7.46
N LEU A 367 12.19 13.71 -8.62
CA LEU A 367 13.43 14.35 -9.08
C LEU A 367 13.73 15.68 -8.37
N ALA A 368 12.77 16.27 -7.66
CA ALA A 368 12.96 17.53 -6.94
C ALA A 368 13.70 17.39 -5.58
N ASP A 369 13.89 16.17 -5.06
CA ASP A 369 14.37 15.96 -3.67
C ASP A 369 15.78 15.32 -3.58
N SER A 370 16.50 15.21 -4.70
CA SER A 370 17.86 14.63 -4.76
C SER A 370 18.86 15.53 -5.50
N ALA A 371 19.08 16.75 -5.00
CA ALA A 371 20.18 17.59 -5.44
C ALA A 371 21.33 17.59 -4.42
N ALA A 372 22.19 16.59 -4.51
CA ALA A 372 23.56 16.63 -3.99
C ALA A 372 24.40 15.58 -4.73
N ILE A 373 24.87 15.91 -5.94
CA ILE A 373 25.88 15.11 -6.64
C ILE A 373 27.08 16.01 -6.97
N ASP A 374 28.24 15.46 -6.62
CA ASP A 374 29.59 15.98 -6.65
C ASP A 374 30.07 16.21 -8.11
N GLU A 375 30.45 17.45 -8.44
CA GLU A 375 31.03 17.84 -9.73
C GLU A 375 32.49 17.38 -9.81
N SER A 376 32.73 16.13 -10.20
CA SER A 376 34.00 15.79 -10.84
C SER A 376 33.87 14.59 -11.75
N VAL A 377 34.47 14.72 -12.95
CA VAL A 377 34.57 13.76 -14.06
C VAL A 377 33.51 13.96 -15.16
N VAL A 378 33.79 14.90 -16.07
CA VAL A 378 33.27 14.89 -17.45
C VAL A 378 34.49 14.72 -18.37
N GLU A 379 34.57 13.60 -19.09
CA GLU A 379 35.42 13.45 -20.26
C GLU A 379 34.54 13.62 -21.51
N GLU A 380 34.85 14.63 -22.33
CA GLU A 380 34.19 14.90 -23.61
C GLU A 380 34.41 13.77 -24.62
N ARG A 381 33.33 13.28 -25.24
CA ARG A 381 33.39 12.49 -26.47
C ARG A 381 32.33 12.97 -27.46
N TYR A 382 32.80 13.54 -28.57
CA TYR A 382 32.03 13.90 -29.76
C TYR A 382 31.44 12.63 -30.41
N MET A 383 30.16 12.67 -30.81
CA MET A 383 29.51 11.68 -31.67
C MET A 383 29.14 12.35 -33.01
N GLU A 384 29.58 11.71 -34.10
CA GLU A 384 29.30 12.07 -35.50
C GLU A 384 27.87 11.70 -35.91
N ASP A 385 27.36 12.42 -36.91
CA ASP A 385 26.01 12.35 -37.48
C ASP A 385 25.54 10.92 -37.82
N VAL A 386 24.39 10.53 -37.27
CA VAL A 386 23.64 9.32 -37.67
C VAL A 386 22.24 9.76 -38.08
N GLU A 387 21.98 9.82 -39.39
CA GLU A 387 20.62 9.88 -39.94
C GLU A 387 20.03 8.45 -39.89
N GLU A 388 19.18 8.17 -38.90
CA GLU A 388 18.35 6.96 -38.88
C GLU A 388 16.88 7.32 -39.09
N GLU A 389 16.26 6.67 -40.08
CA GLU A 389 14.86 6.83 -40.46
C GLU A 389 14.00 5.86 -39.61
N TYR A 390 13.06 6.39 -38.81
CA TYR A 390 12.18 5.59 -37.96
C TYR A 390 10.76 5.52 -38.55
N VAL A 391 10.24 4.31 -38.73
CA VAL A 391 8.83 4.07 -39.11
C VAL A 391 8.04 3.70 -37.87
N VAL A 392 7.03 4.50 -37.51
CA VAL A 392 6.12 4.26 -36.38
C VAL A 392 4.73 3.93 -36.94
N GLU A 393 4.20 2.74 -36.66
CA GLU A 393 2.79 2.40 -36.94
C GLU A 393 1.91 2.82 -35.75
N GLY A 394 0.92 3.69 -35.98
CA GLY A 394 -0.05 4.11 -34.97
C GLY A 394 -1.32 4.73 -35.59
N ASP A 395 -2.48 4.57 -34.92
CA ASP A 395 -3.75 5.16 -35.38
C ASP A 395 -3.82 6.67 -35.08
N VAL A 396 -4.23 7.44 -36.09
CA VAL A 396 -4.39 8.92 -36.01
C VAL A 396 -5.59 9.27 -35.13
N LEU A 397 -5.33 9.76 -33.92
CA LEU A 397 -6.32 10.47 -33.10
C LEU A 397 -6.12 11.97 -33.28
N ALA A 398 -7.10 12.61 -33.93
CA ALA A 398 -7.11 14.05 -34.18
C ALA A 398 -6.88 14.87 -32.90
N ASP A 399 -6.08 15.91 -33.07
CA ASP A 399 -5.70 16.95 -32.11
C ASP A 399 -4.89 16.48 -30.90
N ARG A 400 -3.56 16.25 -31.05
CA ARG A 400 -2.62 16.32 -29.91
C ARG A 400 -1.14 16.45 -30.27
N LEU A 401 -0.47 17.27 -29.45
CA LEU A 401 0.97 17.43 -29.29
C LEU A 401 1.62 16.09 -28.91
N PHE A 402 2.71 15.71 -29.58
CA PHE A 402 3.53 14.53 -29.26
C PHE A 402 4.79 14.95 -28.52
N VAL A 403 5.17 14.19 -27.49
CA VAL A 403 6.49 14.24 -26.83
C VAL A 403 7.16 12.92 -27.12
N VAL A 404 8.31 12.95 -27.80
CA VAL A 404 9.15 11.78 -28.04
C VAL A 404 10.43 11.97 -27.23
N GLU A 405 10.71 11.05 -26.31
CA GLU A 405 11.97 11.05 -25.56
C GLU A 405 12.86 9.93 -26.10
N ALA A 406 13.99 10.30 -26.70
CA ALA A 406 14.99 9.34 -27.17
C ALA A 406 15.90 8.97 -26.01
N ALA A 407 16.09 7.67 -25.79
CA ALA A 407 16.80 7.14 -24.63
C ALA A 407 18.34 7.24 -24.77
N VAL A 408 18.93 8.42 -24.97
CA VAL A 408 20.32 8.73 -24.60
C VAL A 408 20.49 10.25 -24.45
N GLY A 409 20.61 10.74 -23.21
CA GLY A 409 21.09 12.10 -22.90
C GLY A 409 20.11 13.24 -23.17
N GLU A 410 19.92 14.10 -22.18
CA GLU A 410 19.07 15.29 -22.13
C GLU A 410 18.79 15.98 -23.48
N VAL A 411 17.59 15.78 -24.04
CA VAL A 411 16.98 16.67 -25.03
C VAL A 411 15.47 16.72 -24.78
N VAL A 412 14.95 17.90 -24.44
CA VAL A 412 13.50 18.17 -24.39
C VAL A 412 13.12 18.93 -25.66
N ALA A 413 12.33 18.30 -26.54
CA ALA A 413 11.77 18.96 -27.73
C ALA A 413 10.27 19.28 -27.52
N VAL A 414 9.82 20.45 -27.99
CA VAL A 414 8.38 20.80 -28.06
C VAL A 414 8.04 21.49 -29.39
N ALA A 415 6.96 20.98 -29.99
CA ALA A 415 6.11 21.48 -31.07
C ALA A 415 6.51 21.17 -32.53
N ALA A 416 5.59 20.52 -33.25
CA ALA A 416 5.51 20.48 -34.70
C ALA A 416 4.10 20.92 -35.13
N ASP A 417 4.02 21.77 -36.15
CA ASP A 417 2.77 22.13 -36.85
C ASP A 417 2.68 21.23 -38.09
N ALA A 418 1.58 20.49 -38.25
CA ALA A 418 1.46 19.52 -39.34
C ALA A 418 1.06 20.21 -40.65
N THR A 419 1.78 19.95 -41.75
CA THR A 419 1.41 20.46 -43.07
C THR A 419 1.27 19.35 -44.11
N GLU A 420 0.03 19.21 -44.59
CA GLU A 420 -0.52 18.48 -45.75
C GLU A 420 -0.36 16.95 -45.87
N GLU A 421 -1.50 16.28 -46.05
CA GLU A 421 -1.67 14.86 -46.42
C GLU A 421 -1.30 14.63 -47.90
N GLU A 422 -0.45 13.66 -48.20
CA GLU A 422 -0.23 13.21 -49.59
C GLU A 422 -0.68 11.74 -49.75
N GLU A 423 -1.72 11.53 -50.57
CA GLU A 423 -2.33 10.22 -50.80
C GLU A 423 -1.47 9.39 -51.75
N THR A 424 -0.76 8.36 -51.23
CA THR A 424 -0.12 7.35 -52.07
C THR A 424 -0.49 5.92 -51.65
N ALA A 425 -0.98 5.14 -52.63
CA ALA A 425 -1.24 3.70 -52.54
C ALA A 425 -2.22 3.23 -51.43
N GLY A 426 -3.20 4.05 -51.06
CA GLY A 426 -4.32 3.63 -50.20
C GLY A 426 -3.98 3.48 -48.71
N LEU A 427 -2.88 4.11 -48.29
CA LEU A 427 -2.55 4.39 -46.89
C LEU A 427 -2.44 5.91 -46.76
N ASP A 428 -3.09 6.49 -45.76
CA ASP A 428 -2.87 7.89 -45.40
C ASP A 428 -1.47 8.00 -44.79
N VAL A 429 -0.56 8.69 -45.49
CA VAL A 429 0.80 8.95 -45.02
C VAL A 429 0.90 10.43 -44.69
N VAL A 430 1.13 10.75 -43.43
CA VAL A 430 1.41 12.12 -42.98
C VAL A 430 2.93 12.28 -42.95
N VAL A 431 3.46 13.14 -43.82
CA VAL A 431 4.88 13.51 -43.79
C VAL A 431 5.03 14.70 -42.85
N MET A 432 5.87 14.56 -41.81
CA MET A 432 6.14 15.64 -40.87
C MET A 432 7.60 16.09 -41.02
N GLU A 433 7.81 17.39 -41.28
CA GLU A 433 9.12 18.02 -41.08
C GLU A 433 9.26 18.39 -39.60
N VAL A 434 10.37 17.99 -38.98
CA VAL A 434 10.67 18.29 -37.57
C VAL A 434 11.90 19.21 -37.54
N GLU A 435 11.74 20.45 -37.06
CA GLU A 435 12.87 21.32 -36.74
C GLU A 435 13.35 21.06 -35.30
N PHE A 436 14.66 20.82 -35.14
CA PHE A 436 15.28 20.64 -33.83
C PHE A 436 15.78 21.98 -33.27
N VAL A 437 15.39 22.32 -32.05
CA VAL A 437 15.95 23.48 -31.31
C VAL A 437 16.68 22.97 -30.08
N VAL A 438 18.00 23.19 -30.02
CA VAL A 438 18.83 22.90 -28.84
C VAL A 438 18.77 24.09 -27.88
N ILE A 439 18.41 23.86 -26.62
CA ILE A 439 18.37 24.91 -25.58
C ILE A 439 19.65 24.78 -24.73
N GLU A 440 20.58 25.73 -24.86
CA GLU A 440 21.72 25.85 -23.94
C GLU A 440 21.28 26.52 -22.62
N GLU A 441 21.75 26.01 -21.48
CA GLU A 441 21.44 26.51 -20.13
C GLU A 441 21.72 28.01 -19.98
N ALA A 442 20.68 28.78 -19.62
CA ALA A 442 20.85 30.17 -19.19
C ALA A 442 21.25 30.22 -17.71
N THR A 443 22.48 30.69 -17.48
CA THR A 443 23.08 30.98 -16.18
C THR A 443 22.22 31.97 -15.39
N LEU A 444 21.74 31.60 -14.18
CA LEU A 444 21.11 32.57 -13.28
C LEU A 444 22.18 33.28 -12.44
N VAL A 445 22.48 34.52 -12.82
CA VAL A 445 23.27 35.46 -12.02
C VAL A 445 22.37 36.16 -11.00
N MET A 446 22.76 36.01 -9.73
CA MET A 446 22.36 36.69 -8.47
C MET A 446 21.00 36.35 -7.83
#